data_AF-A0A2Z6MWG7-F1
#
_entry.id   AF-A0A2Z6MWG7-F1
#
_cell.length_a   1.000
_cell.length_b   1.000
_cell.length_c   1.000
_cell.angle_alpha   90.00
_cell.angle_beta   90.00
_cell.angle_gamma   90.00
#
_symmetry.space_group_name_H-M   'P 1'
#
loop_
_entity.id
_entity.type
_entity.pdbx_description
1 polymer ?
#
loop_
_entity_poly.entity_id
_entity_poly.type
_entity_poly.pdbx_seq_one_letter_code
_entity_poly.pdbx_strand_id
1 'polypeptide(L)'
;MEIEAASGSNNKRCNMDESEDETYCGMDRGSFLAWEDLRVMLPNFGKGPTKRLLNGLNGFAEPGRIMAIMGPSGSGKSTLLDSLAGS
;
A
#
# COMPACT_ATOMS: atom_id res chain seq x y z
N MET A 1 -3.66 14.47 -0.94
CA MET A 1 -3.13 13.24 -0.34
C MET A 1 -1.82 12.98 -1.03
N GLU A 2 -0.80 12.58 -0.27
CA GLU A 2 0.54 12.28 -0.77
C GLU A 2 0.93 10.89 -0.28
N ILE A 3 1.63 10.15 -1.15
CA ILE A 3 1.99 8.75 -0.93
C ILE A 3 3.49 8.63 -1.14
N GLU A 4 4.21 8.26 -0.09
CA GLU A 4 5.66 8.11 -0.12
C GLU A 4 6.05 6.68 0.26
N ALA A 5 7.11 6.16 -0.35
CA ALA A 5 7.64 4.83 -0.05
C ALA A 5 9.03 4.93 0.59
N ALA A 6 9.17 4.33 1.77
CA ALA A 6 10.45 4.15 2.46
C ALA A 6 10.92 2.70 2.33
N SER A 7 12.20 2.50 2.02
CA SER A 7 12.81 1.16 2.01
C SER A 7 13.17 0.75 3.43
N GLY A 8 12.64 -0.37 3.90
CA GLY A 8 13.05 -0.95 5.18
C GLY A 8 14.32 -1.77 5.02
N SER A 9 15.48 -1.25 5.44
CA SER A 9 16.70 -2.06 5.53
C SER A 9 16.58 -3.06 6.69
N ASN A 10 16.21 -4.31 6.39
CA ASN A 10 16.30 -5.41 7.34
C ASN A 10 17.78 -5.76 7.58
N ASN A 11 18.34 -5.26 8.70
CA ASN A 11 19.70 -5.54 9.14
C ASN A 11 19.82 -6.98 9.65
N LYS A 12 19.94 -7.96 8.75
CA LYS A 12 20.31 -9.32 9.10
C LYS A 12 21.84 -9.45 8.96
N ARG A 13 22.52 -9.50 10.11
CA ARG A 13 23.92 -9.93 10.18
C ARG A 13 23.95 -11.43 9.89
N CYS A 14 24.13 -11.80 8.63
CA CYS A 14 24.29 -13.20 8.24
C CYS A 14 25.70 -13.64 8.64
N ASN A 15 25.80 -14.48 9.68
CA ASN A 15 27.00 -15.26 9.94
C ASN A 15 27.03 -16.40 8.91
N MET A 16 28.11 -16.46 8.14
CA MET A 16 28.43 -17.57 7.25
C MET A 16 28.94 -18.74 8.09
N ASP A 17 28.26 -19.88 8.03
CA ASP A 17 28.89 -21.18 8.21
C ASP A 17 28.57 -22.01 6.95
N GLU A 18 29.59 -22.65 6.41
CA GLU A 18 29.62 -23.27 5.08
C GLU A 18 28.93 -24.63 5.09
N SER A 19 27.94 -24.86 4.21
CA SER A 19 27.84 -26.05 3.35
C SER A 19 26.57 -26.04 2.48
N GLU A 20 26.84 -26.12 1.17
CA GLU A 20 26.09 -26.79 0.09
C GLU A 20 24.63 -26.37 -0.23
N ASP A 21 24.48 -25.82 -1.44
CA ASP A 21 23.25 -25.62 -2.24
C ASP A 21 22.05 -24.90 -1.60
N GLU A 22 22.14 -23.58 -1.41
CA GLU A 22 20.95 -22.72 -1.25
C GLU A 22 21.17 -21.33 -1.88
N THR A 23 21.15 -21.24 -3.21
CA THR A 23 20.98 -19.97 -3.93
C THR A 23 19.56 -19.42 -3.78
N TYR A 24 19.15 -19.06 -2.56
CA TYR A 24 18.09 -18.08 -2.31
C TYR A 24 18.39 -17.36 -0.99
N CYS A 25 19.28 -16.35 -1.02
CA CYS A 25 19.28 -15.32 0.03
C CYS A 25 17.85 -14.78 0.12
N GLY A 26 17.16 -15.07 1.23
CA GLY A 26 15.72 -14.88 1.39
C GLY A 26 15.24 -13.51 0.93
N MET A 27 14.84 -13.42 -0.34
CA MET A 27 13.95 -12.39 -0.83
C MET A 27 12.63 -12.67 -0.11
N ASP A 28 12.17 -11.73 0.70
CA ASP A 28 10.81 -11.77 1.24
C ASP A 28 9.86 -12.18 0.10
N ARG A 29 9.15 -13.31 0.25
CA ARG A 29 8.06 -13.71 -0.66
C ARG A 29 6.88 -12.75 -0.46
N GLY A 30 7.07 -11.48 -0.79
CA GLY A 30 6.03 -10.46 -0.73
C GLY A 30 5.35 -10.30 -2.08
N SER A 31 4.12 -9.81 -2.02
CA SER A 31 3.31 -9.49 -3.21
C SER A 31 3.30 -7.99 -3.44
N PHE A 32 3.34 -7.59 -4.70
CA PHE A 32 3.03 -6.21 -5.07
C PHE A 32 1.53 -5.97 -4.86
N LEU A 33 1.18 -4.79 -4.35
CA LEU A 33 -0.18 -4.30 -4.30
C LEU A 33 -0.26 -3.08 -5.21
N ALA A 34 -0.95 -3.17 -6.34
CA ALA A 34 -1.10 -2.05 -7.28
C ALA A 34 -2.58 -1.70 -7.46
N TRP A 35 -2.85 -0.42 -7.69
CA TRP A 35 -4.17 0.08 -8.01
C TRP A 35 -4.08 1.14 -9.11
N GLU A 36 -5.10 1.14 -9.96
CA GLU A 36 -5.23 2.05 -11.08
C GLU A 36 -6.65 2.59 -11.11
N ASP A 37 -6.77 3.89 -11.32
CA ASP A 37 -8.01 4.63 -11.41
C ASP A 37 -8.99 4.34 -10.26
N LEU A 38 -8.47 4.21 -9.04
CA LEU A 38 -9.26 3.87 -7.87
C LEU A 38 -10.20 5.03 -7.52
N ARG A 39 -11.51 4.76 -7.59
CA ARG A 39 -12.59 5.71 -7.31
C ARG A 39 -13.50 5.13 -6.25
N VAL A 40 -13.81 5.93 -5.24
CA VAL A 40 -14.76 5.57 -4.20
C VAL A 40 -15.84 6.62 -4.14
N MET A 41 -17.08 6.19 -4.19
CA MET A 41 -18.26 7.04 -4.13
C MET A 41 -19.11 6.62 -2.94
N LEU A 42 -19.54 7.60 -2.16
CA LEU A 42 -20.54 7.37 -1.13
C LEU A 42 -21.92 7.43 -1.79
N PRO A 43 -22.65 6.30 -1.90
CA PRO A 43 -24.01 6.32 -2.40
C PRO A 43 -24.86 7.20 -1.49
N ASN A 44 -25.70 8.03 -2.10
CA ASN A 44 -26.56 8.91 -1.34
C ASN A 44 -27.80 8.13 -0.85
N PHE A 45 -28.00 8.08 0.47
CA PHE A 45 -29.14 7.44 1.11
C PHE A 45 -30.32 8.41 1.36
N GLY A 46 -30.24 9.66 0.87
CA GLY A 46 -31.25 10.72 1.05
C GLY A 46 -31.49 11.58 -0.20
N LYS A 47 -31.63 12.91 -0.07
CA LYS A 47 -31.83 13.87 -1.18
C LYS A 47 -30.57 14.64 -1.61
N GLY A 48 -29.36 14.15 -1.28
CA GLY A 48 -28.10 14.82 -1.62
C GLY A 48 -27.47 14.36 -2.96
N PRO A 49 -26.42 15.06 -3.43
CA PRO A 49 -25.60 14.53 -4.52
C PRO A 49 -24.71 13.37 -4.03
N THR A 50 -24.43 12.40 -4.90
CA THR A 50 -23.41 11.36 -4.66
C THR A 50 -22.06 12.02 -4.40
N LYS A 51 -21.43 11.71 -3.26
CA LYS A 51 -20.15 12.31 -2.87
C LYS A 51 -19.00 11.41 -3.32
N ARG A 52 -18.04 11.97 -4.06
CA ARG A 52 -16.78 11.29 -4.38
C ARG A 52 -15.85 11.39 -3.16
N LEU A 53 -15.38 10.25 -2.67
CA LEU A 53 -14.44 10.16 -1.55
C LEU A 53 -13.00 10.03 -2.06
N LEU A 54 -12.78 9.20 -3.08
CA LEU A 54 -11.51 9.07 -3.81
C LEU A 54 -11.75 9.28 -5.29
N ASN A 55 -10.81 9.91 -5.98
CA ASN A 55 -10.98 10.32 -7.37
C ASN A 55 -9.76 9.96 -8.22
N GLY A 56 -9.77 8.77 -8.82
CA GLY A 56 -8.78 8.36 -9.83
C GLY A 56 -7.37 8.25 -9.26
N LEU A 57 -7.22 7.57 -8.12
CA LEU A 57 -5.91 7.36 -7.51
C LEU A 57 -5.18 6.21 -8.21
N ASN A 58 -3.90 6.41 -8.47
CA ASN A 58 -2.98 5.41 -9.01
C ASN A 58 -1.83 5.21 -8.03
N GLY A 59 -1.30 3.99 -7.96
CA GLY A 59 -0.12 3.72 -7.13
C GLY A 59 0.13 2.24 -6.95
N PHE A 60 1.25 1.94 -6.27
CA PHE A 60 1.63 0.57 -5.96
C PHE A 60 2.50 0.53 -4.71
N ALA A 61 2.37 -0.53 -3.92
CA ALA A 61 3.23 -0.87 -2.81
C ALA A 61 4.12 -2.06 -3.18
N GLU A 62 5.42 -1.90 -2.98
CA GLU A 62 6.42 -2.94 -3.24
C GLU A 62 6.63 -3.83 -2.01
N PRO A 63 6.89 -5.13 -2.21
CA PRO A 63 7.41 -6.01 -1.16
C PRO A 63 8.63 -5.41 -0.44
N GLY A 64 8.69 -5.54 0.88
CA GLY A 64 9.85 -5.08 1.68
C GLY A 64 9.96 -3.56 1.83
N ARG A 65 8.98 -2.79 1.33
CA ARG A 65 8.92 -1.33 1.54
C ARG A 65 7.75 -0.94 2.44
N ILE A 66 7.99 0.06 3.28
CA ILE A 66 6.95 0.71 4.06
C ILE A 66 6.41 1.87 3.23
N MET A 67 5.13 1.86 2.93
CA MET A 67 4.45 2.99 2.30
C MET A 67 3.75 3.85 3.36
N ALA A 68 4.00 5.16 3.32
CA ALA A 68 3.32 6.15 4.13
C ALA A 68 2.27 6.88 3.30
N ILE A 69 1.04 6.96 3.82
CA ILE A 69 -0.07 7.73 3.22
C ILE A 69 -0.34 8.93 4.13
N MET A 70 -0.07 10.13 3.62
CA MET A 70 -0.17 11.37 4.38
C MET A 70 -1.11 12.38 3.71
N GLY A 71 -1.65 13.29 4.52
CA GLY A 71 -2.54 14.34 4.02
C GLY A 71 -3.51 14.88 5.07
N PRO A 72 -4.17 16.02 4.77
CA PRO A 72 -5.06 16.72 5.70
C PRO A 72 -6.24 15.85 6.14
N SER A 73 -6.89 16.22 7.24
CA SER A 73 -8.12 15.55 7.69
C SER A 73 -9.19 15.61 6.59
N GLY A 74 -9.93 14.52 6.40
CA GLY A 74 -10.97 14.43 5.35
C GLY A 74 -10.47 14.18 3.93
N SER A 75 -9.17 13.99 3.70
CA SER A 75 -8.61 13.70 2.35
C SER A 75 -8.86 12.28 1.84
N GLY A 76 -9.47 11.39 2.64
CA GLY A 76 -9.81 10.02 2.21
C GLY A 76 -8.75 8.96 2.54
N LYS A 77 -7.77 9.22 3.42
CA LYS A 77 -6.70 8.26 3.75
C LYS A 77 -7.23 6.91 4.26
N SER A 78 -8.11 6.93 5.25
CA SER A 78 -8.75 5.71 5.76
C SER A 78 -9.57 5.04 4.66
N THR A 79 -10.34 5.80 3.89
CA THR A 79 -11.10 5.27 2.75
C THR A 79 -10.21 4.57 1.71
N LEU A 80 -9.01 5.09 1.44
CA LEU A 80 -8.03 4.44 0.57
C LEU A 80 -7.58 3.10 1.16
N LEU A 81 -7.21 3.08 2.43
CA LEU A 81 -6.80 1.85 3.11
C LEU A 81 -7.92 0.81 3.16
N ASP A 82 -9.15 1.22 3.49
CA ASP A 82 -10.33 0.34 3.53
C ASP A 82 -10.60 -0.28 2.15
N SER A 83 -10.48 0.52 1.09
CA SER A 83 -10.69 0.06 -0.29
C SER A 83 -9.64 -0.95 -0.74
N LEU A 84 -8.38 -0.77 -0.31
CA LEU A 84 -7.28 -1.69 -0.61
C LEU A 84 -7.34 -2.97 0.23
N ALA A 85 -7.89 -2.90 1.44
CA ALA A 85 -8.08 -4.06 2.31
C ALA A 85 -9.26 -4.95 1.88
N GLY A 86 -10.17 -4.44 1.06
CA GLY A 86 -11.33 -5.18 0.55
C GLY A 86 -12.47 -5.34 1.56
N SER A 87 -12.62 -4.38 2.49
CA SER A 87 -13.68 -4.36 3.51
C SER A 87 -15.04 -3.94 2.98
#